data_AF-A0A3C1Q0M0-F1
#
_entry.id   AF-A0A3C1Q0M0-F1
#
_cell.length_a   1.000
_cell.length_b   1.000
_cell.length_c   1.000
_cell.angle_alpha   90.00
_cell.angle_beta   90.00
_cell.angle_gamma   90.00
#
_symmetry.space_group_name_H-M   'P 1'
#
loop_
_entity.id
_entity.type
_entity.pdbx_description
1 polymer ?
#
loop_
_entity_poly.entity_id
_entity_poly.type
_entity_poly.pdbx_seq_one_letter_code
_entity_poly.pdbx_strand_id
1 'polypeptide(L)' 'KEIGFEDGVLGARMTGGGFGGSTITLCRSINAEAIARQMHDRYLAQTGIEPLLFITRPAAGAHLA' A
#
# COMPACT_ATOMS: atom_id res chain seq x y z
N LYS A 1 -0.32 0.32 17.29
CA LYS A 1 -1.28 -0.70 16.80
C LYS A 1 -1.14 -0.80 15.29
N GLU A 2 -1.08 -2.00 14.72
CA GLU A 2 -1.21 -2.20 13.26
C GLU A 2 -2.59 -1.72 12.78
N ILE A 3 -2.73 -1.43 11.48
CA ILE A 3 -4.04 -1.11 10.86
C ILE A 3 -4.90 -2.38 10.92
N GLY A 4 -4.42 -3.48 10.35
CA GLY A 4 -4.99 -4.81 10.57
C GLY A 4 -6.37 -5.03 9.93
N PHE A 5 -6.93 -6.21 10.20
CA PHE A 5 -8.12 -6.73 9.51
C PHE A 5 -9.39 -5.91 9.76
N GLU A 6 -9.62 -5.49 11.00
CA GLU A 6 -10.79 -4.69 11.38
C GLU A 6 -10.83 -3.34 10.66
N ASP A 7 -9.67 -2.75 10.37
CA ASP A 7 -9.55 -1.49 9.65
C ASP A 7 -9.45 -1.70 8.11
N GLY A 8 -9.65 -2.94 7.64
CA GLY A 8 -9.84 -3.28 6.23
C GLY A 8 -8.62 -3.87 5.51
N VAL A 9 -7.49 -4.12 6.20
CA VAL A 9 -6.30 -4.77 5.61
C VAL A 9 -6.49 -6.29 5.60
N LEU A 10 -6.45 -6.90 4.41
CA LEU A 10 -6.59 -8.35 4.24
C LEU A 10 -5.24 -9.08 4.28
N GLY A 11 -4.16 -8.38 3.95
CA GLY A 11 -2.80 -8.90 4.01
C GLY A 11 -1.82 -7.94 3.36
N ALA A 12 -0.54 -8.07 3.70
CA ALA A 12 0.52 -7.26 3.12
C ALA A 12 1.81 -8.07 2.93
N ARG A 13 2.58 -7.73 1.90
CA ARG A 13 3.89 -8.34 1.63
C ARG A 13 4.79 -7.34 0.89
N MET A 14 6.09 -7.43 1.11
CA MET A 14 7.09 -6.84 0.21
C MET A 14 7.00 -7.44 -1.20
N THR A 15 7.29 -6.64 -2.23
CA THR A 15 7.32 -7.05 -3.63
C THR A 15 8.63 -6.63 -4.31
N GLY A 16 9.10 -7.44 -5.26
CA GLY A 16 10.42 -7.26 -5.90
C GLY A 16 11.57 -7.94 -5.14
N GLY A 17 12.79 -7.42 -5.32
CA GLY A 17 14.04 -8.03 -4.80
C GLY A 17 14.37 -7.76 -3.33
N GLY A 18 13.73 -6.77 -2.70
CA GLY A 18 13.92 -6.43 -1.28
C GLY A 18 15.04 -5.45 -0.96
N PHE A 19 15.41 -5.41 0.32
CA PHE A 19 16.32 -4.40 0.91
C PHE A 19 15.87 -2.95 0.68
N GLY A 20 14.55 -2.76 0.60
CA GLY A 20 13.90 -1.52 0.17
C GLY A 20 12.77 -1.84 -0.82
N GLY A 21 12.49 -0.88 -1.69
CA GLY A 21 11.49 -1.05 -2.76
C GLY A 21 10.06 -0.78 -2.29
N SER A 22 9.13 -1.65 -2.69
CA SER A 22 7.70 -1.46 -2.44
C SER A 22 7.09 -2.61 -1.66
N THR A 23 5.96 -2.33 -1.02
CA THR A 23 5.07 -3.33 -0.45
C THR A 23 3.73 -3.28 -1.16
N ILE A 24 3.03 -4.40 -1.17
CA ILE A 24 1.63 -4.48 -1.62
C ILE A 24 0.79 -4.77 -0.41
N THR A 25 -0.25 -3.97 -0.20
CA THR A 25 -1.28 -4.18 0.82
C THR A 25 -2.60 -4.47 0.13
N LEU A 26 -3.10 -5.69 0.27
CA LEU A 26 -4.44 -6.05 -0.15
C LEU A 26 -5.42 -5.55 0.92
N CYS A 27 -6.43 -4.78 0.52
CA CYS A 27 -7.41 -4.20 1.43
C CYS A 27 -8.80 -4.15 0.80
N ARG A 28 -9.82 -3.93 1.64
CA ARG A 28 -11.17 -3.62 1.18
C ARG A 28 -11.16 -2.27 0.48
N SER A 29 -11.76 -2.20 -0.71
CA SER A 29 -11.69 -0.99 -1.56
C SER A 29 -12.25 0.26 -0.88
N ILE A 30 -13.29 0.12 -0.05
CA ILE A 30 -13.88 1.23 0.70
C ILE A 30 -12.93 1.86 1.73
N ASN A 31 -11.88 1.14 2.15
CA ASN A 31 -10.91 1.59 3.14
C ASN A 31 -9.60 2.10 2.52
N ALA A 32 -9.41 1.96 1.20
CA ALA A 32 -8.11 2.14 0.54
C ALA A 32 -7.49 3.52 0.80
N GLU A 33 -8.26 4.60 0.68
CA GLU A 33 -7.77 5.96 0.92
C GLU A 33 -7.45 6.23 2.39
N ALA A 34 -8.25 5.70 3.33
CA ALA A 34 -8.01 5.85 4.76
C ALA A 34 -6.74 5.10 5.18
N ILE A 35 -6.54 3.89 4.66
CA ILE A 35 -5.35 3.09 4.88
C ILE A 35 -4.12 3.80 4.31
N ALA A 36 -4.19 4.31 3.07
CA ALA A 36 -3.08 5.02 2.43
C ALA A 36 -2.66 6.26 3.22
N ARG A 37 -3.60 7.10 3.66
CA ARG A 37 -3.31 8.26 4.52
C ARG A 37 -2.67 7.86 5.85
N GLN A 38 -3.21 6.84 6.50
CA GLN A 38 -2.66 6.38 7.77
C GLN A 38 -1.25 5.78 7.61
N MET A 39 -0.97 5.07 6.53
CA MET A 39 0.36 4.57 6.20
C MET A 39 1.33 5.71 5.93
N HIS A 40 0.90 6.70 5.13
CA HIS A 40 1.67 7.90 4.83
C HIS A 40 2.14 8.60 6.10
N ASP A 41 1.20 9.01 6.95
CA ASP A 41 1.49 9.81 8.14
C ASP A 41 2.40 9.07 9.13
N ARG A 42 2.15 7.77 9.31
CA ARG A 42 2.96 6.93 10.20
C ARG A 42 4.36 6.71 9.66
N TYR A 43 4.50 6.47 8.36
CA TYR A 43 5.80 6.22 7.73
C TYR A 43 6.66 7.49 7.74
N LEU A 44 6.08 8.63 7.35
CA LEU A 44 6.75 9.93 7.39
C LEU A 44 7.19 10.27 8.82
N ALA A 45 6.31 10.11 9.81
CA ALA A 45 6.63 10.41 11.21
C ALA A 45 7.75 9.52 11.77
N GLN A 46 7.84 8.25 11.35
CA GLN A 46 8.84 7.30 11.86
C GLN A 46 10.18 7.39 11.14
N THR A 47 10.18 7.70 9.85
CA THR A 47 11.38 7.61 9.00
C THR A 47 11.89 8.97 8.53
N GLY A 48 11.05 10.01 8.55
CA GLY A 48 11.32 11.30 7.93
C GLY A 48 11.29 11.26 6.39
N ILE A 49 10.91 10.13 5.79
CA ILE A 49 10.87 9.93 4.34
C ILE A 49 9.43 10.08 3.87
N GLU A 50 9.22 10.89 2.83
CA GLU A 50 7.95 11.01 2.13
C GLU A 50 7.68 9.73 1.31
N PRO A 51 6.67 8.91 1.66
CA PRO A 51 6.41 7.67 0.94
C PRO A 51 5.58 7.93 -0.33
N LEU A 52 5.97 7.31 -1.44
CA LEU A 52 5.12 7.24 -2.63
C LEU A 52 4.11 6.09 -2.50
N LEU A 53 2.82 6.41 -2.47
CA LEU A 53 1.72 5.46 -2.36
C LEU A 53 0.80 5.58 -3.57
N PHE A 54 0.36 4.44 -4.11
CA PHE A 54 -0.62 4.40 -5.20
C PHE A 54 -1.67 3.32 -4.94
N ILE A 55 -2.93 3.67 -5.19
CA ILE A 55 -4.05 2.74 -5.17
C ILE A 55 -4.22 2.23 -6.60
N THR A 56 -4.10 0.92 -6.79
CA THR A 56 -4.15 0.31 -8.12
C THR A 56 -5.11 -0.87 -8.18
N ARG A 57 -5.45 -1.26 -9.41
CA ARG A 57 -6.25 -2.45 -9.73
C ARG A 57 -5.48 -3.28 -10.77
N PRO A 58 -5.69 -4.61 -10.84
CA PRO A 58 -5.15 -5.42 -11.93
C PRO A 58 -5.51 -4.81 -13.28
N ALA A 59 -4.52 -4.70 -14.16
CA ALA A 59 -4.68 -4.11 -15.48
C ALA A 59 -4.13 -5.06 -16.55
N ALA A 60 -4.61 -4.90 -17.79
CA ALA A 60 -4.08 -5.63 -18.92
C ALA A 60 -2.60 -5.30 -19.16
N GLY A 61 -1.86 -6.27 -19.69
CA GLY A 61 -0.51 -6.04 -20.21
C GLY A 61 -0.52 -5.16 -21.47
N ALA A 62 0.67 -4.85 -21.98
CA ALA A 62 0.83 -4.10 -23.22
C ALA A 62 0.17 -4.85 -24.40
N HIS A 63 -0.66 -4.15 -25.16
CA HIS A 63 -1.38 -4.68 -26.32
C HIS A 63 -1.59 -3.57 -27.36
N LEU A 64 -1.79 -3.94 -28.62
CA LEU A 64 -2.29 -3.02 -29.65
C LEU A 64 -3.78 -2.84 -29.46
N ALA A 65 -4.26 -1.62 -29.69
CA ALA A 65 -5.67 -1.26 -29.62
C ALA A 65 -6.51 -2.03 -30.65
#